data_AF-W6R887-F1
#
_entry.id   AF-W6R887-F1
#
_cell.length_a   1.000
_cell.length_b   1.000
_cell.length_c   1.000
_cell.angle_alpha   90.00
_cell.angle_beta   90.00
_cell.angle_gamma   90.00
#
_symmetry.space_group_name_H-M   'P 1'
#
loop_
_entity.id
_entity.type
_entity.pdbx_description
1 polymer ?
#
loop_
_entity_poly.entity_id
_entity_poly.type
_entity_poly.pdbx_seq_one_letter_code
_entity_poly.pdbx_strand_id
1 'polypeptide(L)'
;MGLTATWVTTIECLNAAGWALPPCIIFKGKVFLESWFEGLPGDWRFEVSPNGWTLDEIGLRWLQKLFIPATSSRMKGVYRLLVLDGHGSHLTPKFDEICVQNKIIPICMPPHSSHLLQPLDIGCFAVVKRSYGRLVEMQMRTRINHIDKHDFLEAYPSARIEAFKSETIKNSFSAAGLIPFSPDRVLSKLNICLRTPTPPPKPG
;
A
#
# COMPACT_ATOMS: atom_id res chain seq x y z
N MET A 1 -2.19 21.53 26.05
CA MET A 1 -2.61 21.57 24.63
C MET A 1 -1.75 20.54 23.90
N GLY A 2 -2.27 19.32 23.73
CA GLY A 2 -1.49 18.20 23.17
C GLY A 2 -1.60 18.22 21.64
N LEU A 3 -0.49 18.41 20.95
CA LEU A 3 -0.42 18.24 19.50
C LEU A 3 -0.42 16.74 19.20
N THR A 4 -1.60 16.16 18.94
CA THR A 4 -1.69 14.78 18.48
C THR A 4 -1.38 14.75 16.99
N ALA A 5 -0.22 14.22 16.61
CA ALA A 5 0.05 13.87 15.22
C ALA A 5 -1.08 12.96 14.71
N THR A 6 -1.71 13.36 13.61
CA THR A 6 -2.82 12.59 13.03
C THR A 6 -2.25 11.51 12.14
N TRP A 7 -2.49 10.25 12.49
CA TRP A 7 -2.11 9.10 11.67
C TRP A 7 -3.18 8.86 10.60
N VAL A 8 -2.75 8.86 9.34
CA VAL A 8 -3.56 8.48 8.18
C VAL A 8 -2.86 7.32 7.50
N THR A 9 -3.61 6.24 7.25
CA THR A 9 -3.12 5.05 6.57
C THR A 9 -3.84 4.93 5.23
N THR A 10 -3.11 4.57 4.17
CA THR A 10 -3.70 4.39 2.83
C THR A 10 -3.45 2.97 2.35
N ILE A 11 -4.52 2.23 2.06
CA ILE A 11 -4.46 0.97 1.34
C ILE A 11 -4.48 1.29 -0.14
N GLU A 12 -3.37 0.99 -0.81
CA GLU A 12 -3.19 1.16 -2.24
C GLU A 12 -3.13 -0.19 -2.94
N CYS A 13 -3.66 -0.25 -4.16
CA CYS A 13 -3.67 -1.49 -4.95
C CYS A 13 -3.39 -1.16 -6.42
N LEU A 14 -2.39 -1.81 -6.98
CA LEU A 14 -1.94 -1.64 -8.37
C LEU A 14 -1.85 -2.98 -9.09
N ASN A 15 -1.79 -2.93 -10.42
CA ASN A 15 -1.60 -4.12 -11.24
C ASN A 15 -0.48 -3.96 -12.27
N ALA A 16 -0.02 -5.09 -12.81
CA ALA A 16 1.07 -5.14 -13.77
C ALA A 16 0.76 -4.46 -15.11
N ALA A 17 -0.51 -4.21 -15.43
CA ALA A 17 -0.89 -3.46 -16.62
C ALA A 17 -0.66 -1.95 -16.45
N GLY A 18 -0.29 -1.50 -15.26
CA GLY A 18 0.03 -0.11 -14.96
C GLY A 18 -1.19 0.71 -14.54
N TRP A 19 -2.15 0.09 -13.86
CA TRP A 19 -3.29 0.80 -13.28
C TRP A 19 -3.27 0.71 -11.76
N ALA A 20 -3.77 1.75 -11.10
CA ALA A 20 -4.09 1.75 -9.68
C ALA A 20 -5.62 1.74 -9.50
N LEU A 21 -6.11 0.96 -8.53
CA LEU A 21 -7.48 1.05 -8.06
C LEU A 21 -7.66 2.35 -7.25
N PRO A 22 -8.89 2.81 -6.98
CA PRO A 22 -9.07 3.90 -6.02
C PRO A 22 -8.52 3.48 -4.65
N PRO A 23 -8.01 4.43 -3.84
CA PRO A 23 -7.44 4.13 -2.53
C PRO A 23 -8.53 3.86 -1.49
N CYS A 24 -8.15 3.17 -0.42
CA CYS A 24 -8.90 3.20 0.84
C CYS A 24 -8.09 3.95 1.90
N ILE A 25 -8.64 5.04 2.41
CA ILE A 25 -7.99 5.92 3.38
C ILE A 25 -8.59 5.67 4.75
N ILE A 26 -7.73 5.35 5.71
CA ILE A 26 -8.09 5.01 7.08
C ILE A 26 -7.61 6.14 7.99
N PHE A 27 -8.55 6.82 8.63
CA PHE A 27 -8.23 7.83 9.63
C PHE A 27 -8.21 7.23 11.03
N LYS A 28 -7.22 7.64 11.83
CA LYS A 28 -7.31 7.42 13.28
C LYS A 28 -8.49 8.20 13.86
N GLY A 29 -9.42 7.51 14.51
CA GLY A 29 -10.61 8.11 15.11
C GLY A 29 -11.74 7.11 15.38
N LYS A 30 -12.83 7.62 15.98
CA LYS A 30 -14.05 6.85 16.26
C LYS A 30 -15.27 7.31 15.45
N VAL A 31 -15.23 8.51 14.86
CA VAL A 31 -16.39 9.14 14.21
C VAL A 31 -15.98 9.66 12.83
N PHE A 32 -16.88 9.48 11.87
CA PHE A 32 -16.81 9.97 10.50
C PHE A 32 -17.45 11.36 10.45
N LEU A 33 -16.76 12.36 9.89
CA LEU A 33 -17.36 13.66 9.58
C LEU A 33 -17.42 13.78 8.05
N GLU A 34 -18.62 13.76 7.48
CA GLU A 34 -18.83 13.79 6.01
C GLU A 34 -18.22 15.03 5.35
N SER A 35 -18.14 16.15 6.08
CA SER A 35 -17.55 17.41 5.61
C SER A 35 -16.05 17.32 5.28
N TRP A 36 -15.36 16.26 5.71
CA TRP A 36 -13.94 16.06 5.35
C TRP A 36 -13.72 15.67 3.89
N PHE A 37 -14.76 15.24 3.18
CA PHE A 37 -14.64 14.60 1.86
C PHE A 37 -15.18 15.44 0.70
N GLU A 38 -15.60 16.68 0.97
CA GLU A 38 -16.03 17.60 -0.09
C GLU A 38 -14.89 17.86 -1.08
N GLY A 39 -15.11 17.51 -2.36
CA GLY A 39 -14.12 17.69 -3.43
C GLY A 39 -13.20 16.49 -3.72
N LEU A 40 -13.34 15.37 -2.99
CA LEU A 40 -12.59 14.14 -3.29
C LEU A 40 -13.32 13.26 -4.32
N PRO A 41 -12.59 12.39 -5.06
CA PRO A 41 -13.23 11.48 -6.00
C PRO A 41 -14.20 10.52 -5.30
N GLY A 42 -15.42 10.40 -5.81
CA GLY A 42 -16.49 9.61 -5.17
C GLY A 42 -16.26 8.09 -5.16
N ASP A 43 -15.24 7.61 -5.87
CA ASP A 43 -14.83 6.21 -5.88
C ASP A 43 -13.77 5.87 -4.81
N TRP A 44 -13.30 6.87 -4.05
CA TRP A 44 -12.41 6.65 -2.91
C TRP A 44 -13.17 6.07 -1.73
N ARG A 45 -12.53 5.14 -1.02
CA ARG A 45 -13.09 4.56 0.19
C ARG A 45 -12.47 5.24 1.41
N PHE A 46 -13.30 5.57 2.38
CA PHE A 46 -12.87 6.14 3.66
C PHE A 46 -13.32 5.23 4.79
N GLU A 47 -12.41 4.94 5.71
CA GLU A 47 -12.62 4.10 6.88
C GLU A 47 -12.03 4.81 8.10
N VAL A 48 -12.47 4.41 9.29
CA VAL A 48 -11.91 4.89 10.55
C VAL A 48 -11.50 3.71 11.41
N SER A 49 -10.39 3.83 12.12
CA SER A 49 -10.02 2.85 13.14
C SER A 49 -9.48 3.52 14.40
N PRO A 50 -9.72 2.95 15.59
CA PRO A 50 -9.25 3.55 16.85
C PRO A 50 -7.73 3.76 16.89
N ASN A 51 -6.97 2.90 16.22
CA ASN A 51 -5.50 2.92 16.20
C ASN A 51 -4.91 3.47 14.88
N GLY A 52 -5.72 3.73 13.85
CA GLY A 52 -5.25 4.15 12.53
C GLY A 52 -4.69 3.02 11.66
N TRP A 53 -4.74 1.77 12.12
CA TRP A 53 -4.29 0.59 11.37
C TRP A 53 -5.46 -0.15 10.73
N THR A 54 -5.15 -1.00 9.76
CA THR A 54 -6.12 -1.90 9.16
C THR A 54 -6.50 -2.98 10.18
N LEU A 55 -7.78 -3.00 10.56
CA LEU A 55 -8.38 -4.13 11.26
C LEU A 55 -8.84 -5.16 10.24
N ASP A 56 -8.95 -6.42 10.62
CA ASP A 56 -9.44 -7.51 9.76
C ASP A 56 -10.75 -7.15 9.04
N GLU A 57 -11.66 -6.46 9.74
CA GLU A 57 -12.92 -5.99 9.18
C GLU A 57 -12.74 -4.92 8.08
N ILE A 58 -11.77 -4.03 8.23
CA ILE A 58 -11.46 -3.01 7.22
C ILE A 58 -10.89 -3.69 5.97
N GLY A 59 -10.03 -4.68 6.14
CA GLY A 59 -9.54 -5.52 5.04
C GLY A 59 -10.68 -6.24 4.31
N LEU A 60 -11.63 -6.81 5.06
CA LEU A 60 -12.81 -7.46 4.50
C LEU A 60 -13.71 -6.49 3.72
N ARG A 61 -13.98 -5.33 4.30
CA ARG A 61 -14.77 -4.27 3.65
C ARG A 61 -14.08 -3.74 2.40
N TRP A 62 -12.77 -3.52 2.46
CA TRP A 62 -11.96 -3.16 1.31
C TRP A 62 -12.09 -4.21 0.19
N LEU A 63 -11.97 -5.50 0.52
CA LEU A 63 -12.12 -6.59 -0.45
C LEU A 63 -13.50 -6.56 -1.13
N GLN A 64 -14.56 -6.55 -0.33
CA GLN A 64 -15.95 -6.67 -0.82
C GLN A 64 -16.45 -5.43 -1.56
N LYS A 65 -16.06 -4.24 -1.08
CA LYS A 65 -16.69 -2.99 -1.51
C LYS A 65 -15.80 -2.16 -2.44
N LEU A 66 -14.51 -2.46 -2.52
CA LEU A 66 -13.57 -1.75 -3.40
C LEU A 66 -12.89 -2.70 -4.38
N PHE A 67 -12.14 -3.69 -3.89
CA PHE A 67 -11.33 -4.55 -4.76
C PHE A 67 -12.18 -5.36 -5.75
N ILE A 68 -13.20 -6.09 -5.26
CA ILE A 68 -14.06 -6.91 -6.11
C ILE A 68 -14.77 -6.04 -7.16
N PRO A 69 -15.54 -4.98 -6.80
CA PRO A 69 -16.22 -4.15 -7.79
C PRO A 69 -15.28 -3.49 -8.81
N ALA A 70 -14.13 -2.97 -8.36
CA ALA A 70 -13.21 -2.24 -9.22
C ALA A 70 -12.44 -3.14 -10.21
N THR A 71 -12.32 -4.44 -9.91
CA THR A 71 -11.58 -5.40 -10.74
C THR A 71 -12.46 -6.29 -11.59
N SER A 72 -13.73 -6.53 -11.21
CA SER A 72 -14.61 -7.48 -11.90
C SER A 72 -14.85 -7.14 -13.38
N SER A 73 -15.01 -5.86 -13.73
CA SER A 73 -15.19 -5.43 -15.13
C SER A 73 -13.90 -5.46 -15.96
N ARG A 74 -12.75 -5.71 -15.34
CA ARG A 74 -11.41 -5.61 -15.96
C ARG A 74 -10.69 -6.96 -16.04
N MET A 75 -11.40 -8.05 -15.77
CA MET A 75 -10.86 -9.40 -15.82
C MET A 75 -10.61 -9.83 -17.27
N LYS A 76 -9.40 -10.29 -17.57
CA LYS A 76 -9.09 -10.94 -18.87
C LYS A 76 -9.31 -12.46 -18.85
N GLY A 77 -9.40 -13.06 -17.67
CA GLY A 77 -9.62 -14.49 -17.47
C GLY A 77 -10.49 -14.74 -16.23
N VAL A 78 -10.61 -16.00 -15.82
CA VAL A 78 -11.52 -16.40 -14.72
C VAL A 78 -10.98 -16.01 -13.34
N TYR A 79 -9.65 -16.00 -13.17
CA TYR A 79 -9.00 -15.78 -11.88
C TYR A 79 -8.28 -14.43 -11.78
N ARG A 80 -8.26 -13.87 -10.57
CA ARG A 80 -7.46 -12.71 -10.18
C ARG A 80 -6.46 -13.14 -9.11
N LEU A 81 -5.18 -12.81 -9.30
CA LEU A 81 -4.16 -12.99 -8.26
C LEU A 81 -4.08 -11.71 -7.42
N LEU A 82 -4.27 -11.83 -6.10
CA LEU A 82 -4.13 -10.74 -5.14
C LEU A 82 -2.89 -11.00 -4.27
N VAL A 83 -1.86 -10.17 -4.44
CA VAL A 83 -0.64 -10.26 -3.63
C VAL A 83 -0.73 -9.25 -2.49
N LEU A 84 -0.69 -9.74 -1.25
CA LEU A 84 -0.78 -8.95 -0.04
C LEU A 84 0.61 -8.77 0.57
N ASP A 85 0.88 -7.59 1.09
CA ASP A 85 2.03 -7.40 1.96
C ASP A 85 1.77 -8.09 3.30
N GLY A 86 2.81 -8.67 3.90
CA GLY A 86 2.69 -9.61 5.02
C GLY A 86 2.25 -8.99 6.35
N HIS A 87 1.43 -7.94 6.34
CA HIS A 87 0.82 -7.40 7.55
C HIS A 87 -0.22 -8.41 8.05
N GLY A 88 0.01 -8.99 9.23
CA GLY A 88 -0.68 -10.17 9.77
C GLY A 88 -2.17 -10.05 10.08
N SER A 89 -2.90 -9.14 9.42
CA SER A 89 -4.31 -8.78 9.65
C SER A 89 -5.24 -9.08 8.46
N HIS A 90 -4.85 -9.95 7.52
CA HIS A 90 -5.53 -10.01 6.21
C HIS A 90 -6.04 -11.37 5.74
N LEU A 91 -5.90 -12.43 6.52
CA LEU A 91 -6.35 -13.77 6.12
C LEU A 91 -7.23 -14.38 7.22
N THR A 92 -8.38 -13.76 7.46
CA THR A 92 -9.43 -14.43 8.23
C THR A 92 -10.08 -15.51 7.35
N PRO A 93 -10.64 -16.59 7.94
CA PRO A 93 -11.39 -17.58 7.18
C PRO A 93 -12.49 -16.95 6.31
N LYS A 94 -13.07 -15.83 6.76
CA LYS A 94 -14.09 -15.10 6.00
C LYS A 94 -13.52 -14.39 4.78
N PHE A 95 -12.32 -13.83 4.89
CA PHE A 95 -11.61 -13.20 3.77
C PHE A 95 -11.32 -14.24 2.67
N ASP A 96 -10.82 -15.41 3.07
CA ASP A 96 -10.53 -16.52 2.16
C ASP A 96 -11.80 -17.05 1.48
N GLU A 97 -12.88 -17.24 2.23
CA GLU A 97 -14.17 -17.66 1.68
C GLU A 97 -14.66 -16.71 0.57
N ILE A 98 -14.59 -15.40 0.81
CA ILE A 98 -14.98 -14.38 -0.17
C ILE A 98 -14.05 -14.40 -1.38
N CYS A 99 -12.73 -14.59 -1.16
CA CYS A 99 -11.78 -14.73 -2.27
C CYS A 99 -12.14 -15.93 -3.16
N VAL A 100 -12.39 -17.09 -2.56
CA VAL A 100 -12.78 -18.32 -3.28
C VAL A 100 -14.08 -18.11 -4.07
N GLN A 101 -15.11 -17.54 -3.45
CA GLN A 101 -16.40 -17.24 -4.09
C GLN A 101 -16.25 -16.31 -5.29
N ASN A 102 -15.26 -15.41 -5.28
CA ASN A 102 -15.03 -14.42 -6.31
C ASN A 102 -13.86 -14.76 -7.27
N LYS A 103 -13.36 -16.01 -7.24
CA LYS A 103 -12.24 -16.49 -8.07
C LYS A 103 -10.97 -15.62 -7.90
N ILE A 104 -10.69 -15.22 -6.66
CA ILE A 104 -9.49 -14.49 -6.27
C ILE A 104 -8.56 -15.47 -5.56
N ILE A 105 -7.29 -15.47 -5.94
CA ILE A 105 -6.23 -16.25 -5.29
C ILE A 105 -5.40 -15.25 -4.45
N PRO A 106 -5.56 -15.23 -3.12
CA PRO A 106 -4.72 -14.41 -2.25
C PRO A 106 -3.36 -15.10 -2.02
N ILE A 107 -2.28 -14.34 -2.12
CA ILE A 107 -0.93 -14.77 -1.75
C ILE A 107 -0.30 -13.70 -0.86
N CYS A 108 0.18 -14.10 0.31
CA CYS A 108 0.96 -13.20 1.16
C CYS A 108 2.45 -13.30 0.81
N MET A 109 3.11 -12.14 0.75
CA MET A 109 4.57 -12.11 0.64
C MET A 109 5.21 -12.66 1.92
N PRO A 110 6.40 -13.29 1.82
CA PRO A 110 7.17 -13.69 2.99
C PRO A 110 7.42 -12.52 3.95
N PRO A 111 7.48 -12.75 5.27
CA PRO A 111 7.83 -11.71 6.22
C PRO A 111 9.11 -10.96 5.85
N HIS A 112 9.15 -9.66 6.11
CA HIS A 112 10.30 -8.78 5.83
C HIS A 112 10.75 -8.71 4.36
N SER A 113 9.93 -9.14 3.40
CA SER A 113 10.29 -9.15 1.98
C SER A 113 9.69 -8.02 1.14
N SER A 114 8.87 -7.14 1.74
CA SER A 114 8.20 -6.02 1.02
C SER A 114 9.18 -5.17 0.20
N HIS A 115 10.31 -4.77 0.79
CA HIS A 115 11.35 -4.00 0.12
C HIS A 115 12.00 -4.70 -1.10
N LEU A 116 11.75 -6.00 -1.28
CA LEU A 116 12.27 -6.81 -2.39
C LEU A 116 11.20 -7.19 -3.41
N LEU A 117 9.98 -7.49 -2.94
CA LEU A 117 8.91 -8.10 -3.75
C LEU A 117 7.72 -7.18 -4.00
N GLN A 118 7.54 -6.10 -3.22
CA GLN A 118 6.35 -5.26 -3.28
C GLN A 118 6.58 -4.06 -4.21
N PRO A 119 5.89 -4.00 -5.38
CA PRO A 119 6.08 -2.88 -6.32
C PRO A 119 5.76 -1.52 -5.70
N LEU A 120 4.78 -1.45 -4.81
CA LEU A 120 4.43 -0.22 -4.10
C LEU A 120 5.61 0.33 -3.30
N ASP A 121 6.30 -0.49 -2.52
CA ASP A 121 7.45 -0.07 -1.70
C ASP A 121 8.70 0.22 -2.53
N ILE A 122 8.92 -0.57 -3.59
CA ILE A 122 10.14 -0.47 -4.41
C ILE A 122 10.18 0.83 -5.21
N GLY A 123 9.03 1.29 -5.72
CA GLY A 123 9.00 2.44 -6.62
C GLY A 123 7.95 3.48 -6.23
N CYS A 124 6.68 3.10 -6.21
CA CYS A 124 5.59 4.09 -6.17
C CYS A 124 5.58 4.93 -4.88
N PHE A 125 5.77 4.31 -3.71
CA PHE A 125 5.73 5.02 -2.43
C PHE A 125 6.89 6.00 -2.25
N ALA A 126 8.05 5.75 -2.87
CA ALA A 126 9.12 6.73 -2.90
C ALA A 126 8.70 8.01 -3.66
N VAL A 127 7.96 7.87 -4.76
CA VAL A 127 7.42 8.99 -5.52
C VAL A 127 6.32 9.71 -4.74
N VAL A 128 5.41 8.97 -4.09
CA VAL A 128 4.38 9.55 -3.21
C VAL A 128 5.02 10.40 -2.12
N LYS A 129 6.00 9.86 -1.38
CA LYS A 129 6.67 10.59 -0.28
C LYS A 129 7.33 11.88 -0.77
N ARG A 130 8.03 11.82 -1.90
CA ARG A 130 8.69 13.00 -2.50
C ARG A 130 7.67 14.05 -2.94
N SER A 131 6.66 13.64 -3.70
CA SER A 131 5.65 14.57 -4.22
C SER A 131 4.81 15.18 -3.10
N TYR A 132 4.39 14.36 -2.14
CA TYR A 132 3.62 14.81 -0.99
C TYR A 132 4.43 15.78 -0.13
N GLY A 133 5.69 15.44 0.19
CA GLY A 133 6.60 16.34 0.91
C GLY A 133 6.74 17.70 0.24
N ARG A 134 6.96 17.72 -1.09
CA ARG A 134 7.00 18.95 -1.89
C ARG A 134 5.70 19.76 -1.81
N LEU A 135 4.54 19.11 -1.91
CA LEU A 135 3.23 19.79 -1.86
C LEU A 135 2.97 20.40 -0.48
N VAL A 136 3.24 19.63 0.58
CA VAL A 136 3.13 20.08 1.97
C VAL A 136 4.08 21.24 2.24
N GLU A 137 5.34 21.18 1.79
CA GLU A 137 6.30 22.27 1.96
C GLU A 137 5.82 23.57 1.32
N MET A 138 5.14 23.51 0.18
CA MET A 138 4.56 24.69 -0.46
C MET A 138 3.36 25.25 0.32
N GLN A 139 2.49 24.38 0.85
CA GLN A 139 1.34 24.77 1.68
C GLN A 139 1.78 25.34 3.04
N MET A 140 2.85 24.80 3.64
CA MET A 140 3.43 25.29 4.89
C MET A 140 4.03 26.69 4.77
N ARG A 141 4.45 27.11 3.57
CA ARG A 141 4.92 28.49 3.35
C ARG A 141 3.80 29.52 3.42
N THR A 142 2.54 29.08 3.31
CA THR A 142 1.35 29.97 3.28
C THR A 142 0.41 29.79 4.47
N ARG A 143 0.53 28.70 5.24
CA ARG A 143 -0.26 28.38 6.45
C ARG A 143 0.62 28.12 7.69
N ILE A 144 0.05 28.10 8.90
CA ILE A 144 0.78 27.88 10.15
C ILE A 144 1.13 26.39 10.35
N ASN A 145 2.40 26.13 10.67
CA ASN A 145 3.21 24.93 10.98
C ASN A 145 2.61 23.54 11.36
N HIS A 146 1.40 23.13 10.96
CA HIS A 146 0.90 21.76 11.19
C HIS A 146 0.17 21.19 9.98
N ILE A 147 0.34 19.88 9.73
CA ILE A 147 -0.42 19.13 8.72
C ILE A 147 -1.57 18.45 9.44
N ASP A 148 -2.79 18.86 9.14
CA ASP A 148 -3.99 18.18 9.62
C ASP A 148 -4.55 17.18 8.57
N LYS A 149 -5.74 16.63 8.83
CA LYS A 149 -6.42 15.71 7.90
C LYS A 149 -6.79 16.37 6.58
N HIS A 150 -7.15 17.66 6.62
CA HIS A 150 -7.53 18.41 5.44
C HIS A 150 -6.33 18.68 4.56
N ASP A 151 -5.19 19.05 5.13
CA ASP A 151 -3.95 19.25 4.37
C ASP A 151 -3.52 17.94 3.67
N PHE A 152 -3.66 16.80 4.36
CA PHE A 152 -3.43 15.49 3.75
C PHE A 152 -4.38 15.24 2.56
N LEU A 153 -5.69 15.45 2.76
CA LEU A 153 -6.69 15.24 1.72
C LEU A 153 -6.57 16.23 0.55
N GLU A 154 -6.00 17.40 0.77
CA GLU A 154 -5.71 18.41 -0.25
C GLU A 154 -4.49 17.99 -1.11
N ALA A 155 -3.39 17.58 -0.48
CA ALA A 155 -2.14 17.28 -1.16
C ALA A 155 -2.04 15.85 -1.72
N TYR A 156 -2.61 14.86 -1.02
CA TYR A 156 -2.46 13.45 -1.37
C TYR A 156 -3.00 13.10 -2.77
N PRO A 157 -4.18 13.56 -3.22
CA PRO A 157 -4.67 13.28 -4.56
C PRO A 157 -3.67 13.69 -5.67
N SER A 158 -3.05 14.86 -5.52
CA SER A 158 -2.04 15.35 -6.46
C SER A 158 -0.77 14.49 -6.44
N ALA A 159 -0.28 14.15 -5.24
CA ALA A 159 0.87 13.24 -5.10
C ALA A 159 0.59 11.85 -5.69
N ARG A 160 -0.63 11.36 -5.51
CA ARG A 160 -1.11 10.08 -6.01
C ARG A 160 -1.11 10.02 -7.53
N ILE A 161 -1.60 11.08 -8.19
CA ILE A 161 -1.58 11.20 -9.66
C ILE A 161 -0.14 11.21 -10.20
N GLU A 162 0.78 11.89 -9.50
CA GLU A 162 2.19 11.93 -9.91
C GLU A 162 2.86 10.54 -9.78
N ALA A 163 2.56 9.82 -8.69
CA ALA A 163 3.18 8.55 -8.36
C ALA A 163 2.63 7.36 -9.15
N PHE A 164 1.30 7.24 -9.30
CA PHE A 164 0.67 6.07 -9.92
C PHE A 164 0.42 6.24 -11.41
N LYS A 165 1.42 6.77 -12.13
CA LYS A 165 1.47 6.72 -13.59
C LYS A 165 1.71 5.29 -14.05
N SER A 166 1.15 4.94 -15.22
CA SER A 166 1.31 3.60 -15.81
C SER A 166 2.77 3.17 -15.92
N GLU A 167 3.63 4.10 -16.32
CA GLU A 167 5.08 3.88 -16.43
C GLU A 167 5.72 3.57 -15.07
N THR A 168 5.45 4.39 -14.04
CA THR A 168 5.98 4.16 -12.68
C THR A 168 5.55 2.79 -12.14
N ILE A 169 4.29 2.43 -12.34
CA ILE A 169 3.76 1.14 -11.87
C ILE A 169 4.47 -0.02 -12.58
N LYS A 170 4.53 0.01 -13.92
CA LYS A 170 5.17 -1.06 -14.72
C LYS A 170 6.64 -1.21 -14.36
N ASN A 171 7.37 -0.10 -14.23
CA ASN A 171 8.77 -0.12 -13.79
C ASN A 171 8.93 -0.70 -12.39
N SER A 172 7.99 -0.41 -11.48
CA SER A 172 8.01 -1.00 -10.14
C SER A 172 7.77 -2.51 -10.15
N PHE A 173 6.86 -3.02 -11.01
CA PHE A 173 6.66 -4.46 -11.20
C PHE A 173 7.89 -5.15 -11.80
N SER A 174 8.56 -4.49 -12.76
CA SER A 174 9.81 -4.98 -13.33
C SER A 174 10.92 -4.99 -12.29
N ALA A 175 11.05 -3.95 -11.48
CA ALA A 175 12.04 -3.84 -10.40
C ALA A 175 11.84 -4.94 -9.32
N ALA A 176 10.58 -5.28 -9.02
CA ALA A 176 10.22 -6.40 -8.16
C ALA A 176 10.50 -7.79 -8.76
N GLY A 177 10.89 -7.86 -10.04
CA GLY A 177 11.10 -9.13 -10.75
C GLY A 177 9.81 -9.92 -10.99
N LEU A 178 8.64 -9.26 -10.88
CA LEU A 178 7.34 -9.91 -11.06
C LEU A 178 6.93 -9.94 -12.54
N ILE A 179 7.09 -8.82 -13.24
CA ILE A 179 6.69 -8.68 -14.66
C ILE A 179 7.72 -7.82 -15.43
N PRO A 180 8.49 -8.40 -16.39
CA PRO A 180 8.56 -9.85 -16.65
C PRO A 180 9.08 -10.60 -15.42
N PHE A 181 8.68 -11.87 -15.28
CA PHE A 181 9.09 -12.70 -14.16
C PHE A 181 10.60 -12.96 -14.22
N SER A 182 11.32 -12.50 -13.20
CA SER A 182 12.78 -12.59 -13.09
C SER A 182 13.18 -12.77 -11.62
N PRO A 183 13.17 -14.02 -11.11
CA PRO A 183 13.52 -14.33 -9.73
C PRO A 183 14.91 -13.83 -9.32
N ASP A 184 15.87 -13.85 -10.25
CA ASP A 184 17.25 -13.44 -10.00
C ASP A 184 17.39 -11.99 -9.52
N ARG A 185 16.45 -11.10 -9.87
CA ARG A 185 16.41 -9.72 -9.37
C ARG A 185 16.22 -9.64 -7.85
N VAL A 186 15.59 -10.65 -7.27
CA VAL A 186 15.35 -10.77 -5.83
C VAL A 186 16.42 -11.65 -5.21
N LEU A 187 16.66 -12.84 -5.80
CA LEU A 187 17.60 -13.82 -5.26
C LEU A 187 19.04 -13.29 -5.16
N SER A 188 19.50 -12.50 -6.12
CA SER A 188 20.83 -11.87 -6.07
C SER A 188 21.03 -10.92 -4.88
N LYS A 189 19.95 -10.32 -4.37
CA LYS A 189 19.96 -9.43 -3.20
C LYS A 189 19.94 -10.21 -1.88
N LEU A 190 19.54 -11.47 -1.93
CA LEU A 190 19.45 -12.37 -0.78
C LEU A 190 20.77 -13.11 -0.49
N ASN A 191 21.90 -12.69 -1.04
CA ASN A 191 23.20 -13.31 -0.76
C ASN A 191 23.55 -13.23 0.74
N ILE A 192 23.11 -14.26 1.47
CA ILE A 192 23.45 -14.56 2.84
C ILE A 192 24.91 -14.99 2.83
N CYS A 193 25.81 -14.08 3.14
CA CYS A 193 27.14 -14.48 3.57
C CYS A 193 26.96 -15.16 4.94
N LEU A 194 26.86 -16.50 4.95
CA LEU A 194 26.96 -17.28 6.18
C LEU A 194 28.34 -16.97 6.78
N ARG A 195 28.38 -16.07 7.77
CA ARG A 195 29.59 -15.85 8.56
C ARG A 195 29.82 -17.10 9.38
N THR A 196 30.75 -17.94 8.95
CA THR A 196 31.28 -18.99 9.81
C THR A 196 31.96 -18.34 11.02
N PRO A 197 31.68 -18.79 12.26
CA PRO A 197 32.39 -18.31 13.43
C PRO A 197 33.89 -18.47 13.24
N THR A 198 34.66 -17.42 13.53
CA THR A 198 36.13 -17.49 13.53
C THR A 198 36.58 -18.61 14.47
N PRO A 199 37.45 -19.55 14.03
CA PRO A 199 37.94 -20.60 14.90
C PRO A 199 38.64 -20.01 16.14
N PRO A 200 38.47 -20.61 17.33
CA PRO A 200 39.19 -20.15 18.51
C PRO A 200 40.70 -20.26 18.28
N PRO A 201 41.50 -19.29 18.77
CA PRO A 201 42.95 -19.33 18.64
C PRO A 201 43.52 -20.59 19.30
N LYS A 202 44.49 -21.22 18.63
CA LYS A 202 45.16 -22.43 19.14
C LYS A 202 45.96 -22.07 20.40
N PRO A 203 45.87 -22.86 21.49
CA PRO A 203 46.79 -22.75 22.61
C PRO A 203 48.21 -23.04 22.14
N GLY A 204 49.14 -22.13 22.43
CA GLY A 204 50.58 -22.31 22.25
C GLY A 204 51.24 -22.99 23.45
#